data_AF-A0A8C4NJK7-F1
#
_entry.id   AF-A0A8C4NJK7-F1
#
_cell.length_a   1.000
_cell.length_b   1.000
_cell.length_c   1.000
_cell.angle_alpha   90.00
_cell.angle_beta   90.00
_cell.angle_gamma   90.00
#
_symmetry.space_group_name_H-M   'P 1'
#
loop_
_entity.id
_entity.type
_entity.pdbx_description
1 polymer ?
#
loop_
_entity_poly.entity_id
_entity_poly.type
_entity_poly.pdbx_seq_one_letter_code
_entity_poly.pdbx_strand_id
1 'polypeptide(L)'
;MPMLQVMQQAGIEGQQSVLILEDFQLLQPDFLEMINGILSSGEVLGLYTSEELDPLISPLREEAARDGFSGPLTSYFATRVQWNLHVFLVMDYEHPEFAARLDSNPALRKCCSILWLEGWSQHSMSQIPGMMLKMNEENEWDEKGRSIMDGTDFQKTFLQIHESCQFESSGKPPPPRQFLQLLRTFCKILTDKRKQLCQLQARLKAGLQKLMEARRLVDALKSRAADQSELLAKKQGEADSALQGITMAMQNVSVQKDEMVQLKQRMAEEAELITRRKHAIEQELTDVQPLVEAARRAVGSIKPESLSEIRSLRMPPDVIRDILEGVLRLMGIFDTSWVSMKSFLAKRGVREDITTFDARCIPPGIRASVEELLKTNRYSFDPKNARRASTAAAPLAAWVQAIVQYSHVLERIQPLEQEQAQLQYNLQQTDGKKTGLEGELNSVDQKVAELKER
;
A
#
# COMPACT_ATOMS: atom_id res chain seq x y z
N MET A 1 -70.83 -64.00 9.22
CA MET A 1 -70.91 -62.82 8.32
C MET A 1 -70.09 -62.99 7.05
N PRO A 2 -68.75 -63.16 7.06
CA PRO A 2 -67.97 -63.23 5.81
C PRO A 2 -68.20 -64.50 4.97
N MET A 3 -68.38 -65.69 5.59
CA MET A 3 -68.66 -66.92 4.84
C MET A 3 -69.97 -66.88 4.06
N LEU A 4 -71.02 -66.29 4.63
CA LEU A 4 -72.34 -66.20 4.01
C LEU A 4 -72.27 -65.43 2.69
N GLN A 5 -71.57 -64.29 2.72
CA GLN A 5 -71.38 -63.45 1.55
C GLN A 5 -70.56 -64.15 0.46
N VAL A 6 -69.47 -64.84 0.83
CA VAL A 6 -68.63 -65.58 -0.12
C VAL A 6 -69.41 -66.73 -0.77
N MET A 7 -70.25 -67.44 -0.01
CA MET A 7 -71.11 -68.49 -0.57
C MET A 7 -72.20 -67.94 -1.50
N GLN A 8 -72.77 -66.76 -1.19
CA GLN A 8 -73.72 -66.08 -2.07
C GLN A 8 -73.05 -65.65 -3.38
N GLN A 9 -71.86 -65.06 -3.33
CA GLN A 9 -71.11 -64.65 -4.52
C GLN A 9 -70.70 -65.84 -5.39
N ALA A 10 -70.19 -66.91 -4.78
CA ALA A 10 -69.76 -68.11 -5.50
C ALA A 10 -70.96 -68.91 -6.06
N GLY A 11 -72.04 -69.04 -5.30
CA GLY A 11 -73.17 -69.89 -5.64
C GLY A 11 -74.26 -69.20 -6.47
N ILE A 12 -74.68 -67.99 -6.09
CA ILE A 12 -75.76 -67.24 -6.77
C ILE A 12 -75.21 -66.49 -7.97
N GLU A 13 -74.24 -65.59 -7.75
CA GLU A 13 -73.66 -64.77 -8.82
C GLU A 13 -72.74 -65.56 -9.76
N GLY A 14 -72.28 -66.75 -9.34
CA GLY A 14 -71.40 -67.60 -10.13
C GLY A 14 -69.98 -67.04 -10.28
N GLN A 15 -69.55 -66.13 -9.40
CA GLN A 15 -68.22 -65.51 -9.47
C GLN A 15 -67.16 -66.39 -8.82
N GLN A 16 -66.02 -66.56 -9.50
CA GLN A 16 -64.85 -67.22 -8.94
C GLN A 16 -64.31 -66.44 -7.75
N SER A 17 -64.34 -67.05 -6.57
CA SER A 17 -64.02 -66.43 -5.29
C SER A 17 -62.91 -67.22 -4.59
N VAL A 18 -61.96 -66.51 -3.99
CA VAL A 18 -60.86 -67.12 -3.24
C VAL A 18 -60.98 -66.76 -1.77
N LEU A 19 -61.12 -67.77 -0.92
CA LEU A 19 -61.12 -67.63 0.53
C LEU A 19 -59.73 -68.00 1.06
N ILE A 20 -58.99 -67.00 1.55
CA ILE A 20 -57.68 -67.19 2.19
C ILE A 20 -57.87 -67.16 3.70
N LEU A 21 -57.40 -68.21 4.37
CA LEU A 21 -57.45 -68.36 5.81
C LEU A 21 -56.04 -68.59 6.35
N GLU A 22 -55.67 -67.82 7.36
CA GLU A 22 -54.41 -67.96 8.09
C GLU A 22 -54.65 -68.44 9.52
N ASP A 23 -53.65 -69.07 10.13
CA ASP A 23 -53.74 -69.63 11.49
C ASP A 23 -54.31 -68.69 12.55
N PHE A 24 -53.93 -67.41 12.53
CA PHE A 24 -54.38 -66.45 13.54
C PHE A 24 -55.89 -66.17 13.48
N GLN A 25 -56.54 -66.51 12.37
CA GLN A 25 -57.98 -66.38 12.17
C GLN A 25 -58.74 -67.61 12.71
N LEU A 26 -58.04 -68.73 12.94
CA LEU A 26 -58.60 -69.99 13.44
C LEU A 26 -58.66 -69.99 14.97
N LEU A 27 -59.46 -69.07 15.53
CA LEU A 27 -59.62 -68.91 16.98
C LEU A 27 -60.52 -69.99 17.62
N GLN A 28 -61.45 -70.55 16.85
CA GLN A 28 -62.39 -71.59 17.31
C GLN A 28 -62.36 -72.80 16.36
N PRO A 29 -62.40 -74.03 16.89
CA PRO A 29 -62.35 -75.26 16.10
C PRO A 29 -63.57 -75.39 15.16
N ASP A 30 -64.73 -74.88 15.58
CA ASP A 30 -65.98 -74.84 14.81
C ASP A 30 -65.79 -74.22 13.43
N PHE A 31 -64.85 -73.28 13.28
CA PHE A 31 -64.59 -72.64 12.01
C PHE A 31 -63.97 -73.58 10.97
N LEU A 32 -63.07 -74.48 11.41
CA LEU A 32 -62.51 -75.51 10.52
C LEU A 32 -63.54 -76.58 10.18
N GLU A 33 -64.45 -76.90 11.10
CA GLU A 33 -65.56 -77.82 10.83
C GLU A 33 -66.50 -77.26 9.75
N MET A 34 -66.77 -75.95 9.79
CA MET A 34 -67.53 -75.28 8.72
C MET A 34 -66.82 -75.38 7.37
N ILE A 35 -65.51 -75.14 7.31
CA ILE A 35 -64.73 -75.29 6.07
C ILE A 35 -64.71 -76.75 5.59
N ASN A 36 -64.59 -77.70 6.51
CA ASN A 36 -64.66 -79.12 6.21
C ASN A 36 -66.03 -79.51 5.61
N GLY A 37 -67.11 -78.89 6.08
CA GLY A 37 -68.44 -78.98 5.45
C GLY A 37 -68.44 -78.44 4.02
N ILE A 38 -67.96 -77.21 3.81
CA ILE A 38 -67.89 -76.58 2.47
C ILE A 38 -67.09 -77.46 1.49
N LEU A 39 -65.94 -77.98 1.91
CA LEU A 39 -65.07 -78.78 1.05
C LEU A 39 -65.63 -80.17 0.73
N SER A 40 -66.44 -80.75 1.64
CA SER A 40 -66.98 -82.09 1.46
C SER A 40 -68.32 -82.11 0.72
N SER A 41 -69.25 -81.24 1.12
CA SER A 41 -70.62 -81.21 0.59
C SER A 41 -71.02 -79.90 -0.10
N GLY A 42 -70.21 -78.85 0.01
CA GLY A 42 -70.58 -77.52 -0.52
C GLY A 42 -71.61 -76.79 0.35
N GLU A 43 -71.95 -77.36 1.52
CA GLU A 43 -72.95 -76.85 2.45
C GLU A 43 -72.41 -76.79 3.87
N VAL A 44 -72.90 -75.83 4.67
CA VAL A 44 -72.56 -75.69 6.10
C VAL A 44 -73.84 -75.87 6.91
N LEU A 45 -73.83 -76.82 7.83
CA LEU A 45 -74.97 -77.10 8.71
C LEU A 45 -75.23 -75.89 9.64
N GLY A 46 -76.49 -75.44 9.68
CA GLY A 46 -76.91 -74.33 10.54
C GLY A 46 -76.47 -72.93 10.07
N LEU A 47 -75.89 -72.80 8.87
CA LEU A 47 -75.48 -71.50 8.31
C LEU A 47 -76.65 -70.70 7.75
N TYR A 48 -77.64 -71.38 7.17
CA TYR A 48 -78.88 -70.79 6.65
C TYR A 48 -80.07 -71.41 7.38
N THR A 49 -81.06 -70.59 7.71
CA THR A 49 -82.40 -71.11 8.03
C THR A 49 -83.15 -71.42 6.73
N SER A 50 -84.09 -72.37 6.76
CA SER A 50 -84.88 -72.72 5.56
C SER A 50 -85.63 -71.51 4.98
N GLU A 51 -86.05 -70.58 5.84
CA GLU A 51 -86.73 -69.35 5.45
C GLU A 51 -85.81 -68.35 4.72
N GLU A 52 -84.50 -68.35 5.02
CA GLU A 52 -83.51 -67.50 4.35
C GLU A 52 -82.98 -68.11 3.06
N LEU A 53 -82.93 -69.44 2.96
CA LEU A 53 -82.32 -70.14 1.84
C LEU A 53 -83.24 -70.17 0.60
N ASP A 54 -84.54 -70.37 0.79
CA ASP A 54 -85.53 -70.42 -0.29
C ASP A 54 -85.57 -69.17 -1.20
N PRO A 55 -85.59 -67.92 -0.69
CA PRO A 55 -85.56 -66.73 -1.55
C PRO A 55 -84.21 -66.56 -2.27
N LEU A 56 -83.11 -67.01 -1.66
CA LEU A 56 -81.76 -66.90 -2.23
C LEU A 56 -81.54 -67.86 -3.41
N ILE A 57 -82.10 -69.08 -3.36
CA ILE A 57 -81.94 -70.08 -4.41
C ILE A 57 -83.02 -70.01 -5.50
N SER A 58 -84.09 -69.24 -5.29
CA SER A 58 -85.18 -69.10 -6.28
C SER A 58 -84.69 -68.68 -7.68
N PRO A 59 -83.74 -67.73 -7.83
CA PRO A 59 -83.19 -67.36 -9.14
C PRO A 59 -82.45 -68.51 -9.83
N LEU A 60 -81.88 -69.44 -9.06
CA LEU A 60 -81.10 -70.56 -9.58
C LEU A 60 -81.99 -71.64 -10.22
N ARG A 61 -83.32 -71.56 -10.08
CA ARG A 61 -84.25 -72.53 -10.70
C ARG A 61 -84.20 -72.50 -12.22
N GLU A 62 -84.15 -71.29 -12.80
CA GLU A 62 -84.06 -71.12 -14.26
C GLU A 62 -82.69 -71.56 -14.78
N GLU A 63 -81.63 -71.36 -14.01
CA GLU A 63 -80.27 -71.81 -14.33
C GLU A 63 -80.13 -73.33 -14.23
N ALA A 64 -80.64 -73.95 -13.16
CA ALA A 64 -80.65 -75.40 -13.00
C ALA A 64 -81.41 -76.10 -14.14
N ALA A 65 -82.53 -75.52 -14.59
CA ALA A 65 -83.30 -76.05 -15.72
C ALA A 65 -82.55 -75.92 -17.06
N ARG A 66 -81.78 -74.82 -17.26
CA ARG A 66 -80.90 -74.65 -18.43
C ARG A 66 -79.76 -75.67 -18.43
N ASP A 67 -79.18 -75.96 -17.26
CA ASP A 67 -78.09 -76.92 -17.10
C ASP A 67 -78.57 -78.38 -17.07
N GLY A 68 -79.89 -78.62 -17.12
CA GLY A 68 -80.48 -79.97 -17.14
C GLY A 68 -80.43 -80.71 -15.80
N PHE A 69 -80.22 -80.02 -14.69
CA PHE A 69 -80.13 -80.63 -13.36
C PHE A 69 -81.53 -81.00 -12.83
N SER A 70 -81.79 -82.29 -12.62
CA SER A 70 -83.01 -82.81 -11.98
C SER A 70 -82.72 -83.23 -10.54
N GLY A 71 -82.85 -82.29 -9.61
CA GLY A 71 -82.64 -82.51 -8.18
C GLY A 71 -83.10 -81.31 -7.34
N PRO A 72 -82.95 -81.36 -6.01
CA PRO A 72 -83.26 -80.22 -5.16
C PRO A 72 -82.31 -79.04 -5.47
N LEU A 73 -82.84 -77.81 -5.50
CA LEU A 73 -82.08 -76.60 -5.84
C LEU A 73 -80.93 -76.31 -4.86
N THR A 74 -81.03 -76.80 -3.62
CA THR A 74 -79.95 -76.78 -2.62
C THR A 74 -78.70 -77.50 -3.12
N SER A 75 -78.87 -78.69 -3.69
CA SER A 75 -77.75 -79.49 -4.23
C SER A 75 -77.12 -78.84 -5.46
N TYR A 76 -77.93 -78.15 -6.28
CA TYR A 76 -77.41 -77.36 -7.40
C TYR A 76 -76.61 -76.14 -6.92
N PHE A 77 -77.10 -75.42 -5.91
CA PHE A 77 -76.36 -74.34 -5.26
C PHE A 77 -75.04 -74.83 -4.65
N ALA A 78 -75.06 -75.95 -3.93
CA ALA A 78 -73.87 -76.57 -3.35
C ALA A 78 -72.81 -76.92 -4.42
N THR A 79 -73.24 -77.47 -5.56
CA THR A 79 -72.35 -77.80 -6.68
C THR A 79 -71.70 -76.55 -7.28
N ARG A 80 -72.46 -75.45 -7.42
CA ARG A 80 -71.93 -74.17 -7.89
C ARG A 80 -70.94 -73.54 -6.92
N VAL A 81 -71.22 -73.61 -5.63
CA VAL A 81 -70.29 -73.17 -4.59
C VAL A 81 -68.99 -73.97 -4.69
N GLN A 82 -69.04 -75.30 -4.84
CA GLN A 82 -67.84 -76.13 -4.97
C GLN A 82 -66.99 -75.81 -6.21
N TRP A 83 -67.61 -75.38 -7.32
CA TRP A 83 -66.86 -75.03 -8.53
C TRP A 83 -66.23 -73.65 -8.49
N ASN A 84 -66.91 -72.68 -7.87
CA ASN A 84 -66.51 -71.28 -7.90
C ASN A 84 -65.72 -70.84 -6.66
N LEU A 85 -65.78 -71.59 -5.56
CA LEU A 85 -65.08 -71.26 -4.33
C LEU A 85 -63.76 -72.03 -4.21
N HIS A 86 -62.65 -71.29 -4.20
CA HIS A 86 -61.33 -71.82 -3.92
C HIS A 86 -60.91 -71.47 -2.49
N VAL A 87 -60.53 -72.46 -1.70
CA VAL A 87 -60.09 -72.26 -0.31
C VAL A 87 -58.57 -72.45 -0.23
N PHE A 88 -57.88 -71.43 0.26
CA PHE A 88 -56.45 -71.49 0.61
C PHE A 88 -56.31 -71.40 2.12
N LEU A 89 -55.67 -72.42 2.69
CA LEU A 89 -55.46 -72.52 4.12
C LEU A 89 -53.96 -72.50 4.40
N VAL A 90 -53.50 -71.45 5.07
CA VAL A 90 -52.11 -71.26 5.47
C VAL A 90 -52.00 -71.58 6.96
N MET A 91 -51.44 -72.76 7.25
CA MET A 91 -51.19 -73.23 8.61
C MET A 91 -49.72 -73.49 8.86
N ASP A 92 -49.29 -73.21 10.08
CA ASP A 92 -48.00 -73.51 10.63
C ASP A 92 -48.00 -74.95 11.15
N TYR A 93 -47.14 -75.77 10.55
CA TYR A 93 -46.98 -77.17 10.94
C TYR A 93 -46.32 -77.33 12.32
N GLU A 94 -45.73 -76.25 12.87
CA GLU A 94 -45.16 -76.25 14.22
C GLU A 94 -46.22 -76.04 15.31
N HIS A 95 -47.42 -75.59 14.94
CA HIS A 95 -48.49 -75.39 15.91
C HIS A 95 -48.90 -76.75 16.53
N PRO A 96 -48.99 -76.88 17.86
CA PRO A 96 -49.26 -78.17 18.53
C PRO A 96 -50.61 -78.78 18.11
N GLU A 97 -51.59 -77.94 17.76
CA GLU A 97 -52.90 -78.39 17.29
C GLU A 97 -52.95 -78.68 15.78
N PHE A 98 -51.87 -78.48 15.02
CA PHE A 98 -51.89 -78.66 13.56
C PHE A 98 -52.31 -80.09 13.16
N ALA A 99 -51.68 -81.10 13.78
CA ALA A 99 -52.01 -82.50 13.51
C ALA A 99 -53.45 -82.82 13.93
N ALA A 100 -53.87 -82.38 15.12
CA ALA A 100 -55.23 -82.58 15.60
C ALA A 100 -56.28 -81.92 14.68
N ARG A 101 -56.04 -80.69 14.23
CA ARG A 101 -56.92 -79.95 13.31
C ARG A 101 -57.06 -80.67 11.97
N LEU A 102 -55.98 -81.24 11.43
CA LEU A 102 -56.02 -82.01 10.18
C LEU A 102 -56.67 -83.39 10.33
N ASP A 103 -56.57 -84.01 11.50
CA ASP A 103 -57.16 -85.34 11.77
C ASP A 103 -58.66 -85.23 12.05
N SER A 104 -59.09 -84.17 12.75
CA SER A 104 -60.50 -83.86 12.97
C SER A 104 -61.24 -83.45 11.69
N ASN A 105 -60.53 -82.96 10.67
CA ASN A 105 -61.11 -82.42 9.44
C ASN A 105 -60.59 -83.15 8.18
N PRO A 106 -61.12 -84.35 7.87
CA PRO A 106 -60.59 -85.19 6.79
C PRO A 106 -60.80 -84.60 5.38
N ALA A 107 -61.77 -83.70 5.18
CA ALA A 107 -61.99 -83.07 3.88
C ALA A 107 -60.82 -82.16 3.48
N LEU A 108 -60.10 -81.57 4.45
CA LEU A 108 -58.89 -80.80 4.16
C LEU A 108 -57.81 -81.64 3.50
N ARG A 109 -57.62 -82.90 3.95
CA ARG A 109 -56.62 -83.81 3.36
C ARG A 109 -57.09 -84.40 2.02
N LYS A 110 -58.39 -84.59 1.86
CA LYS A 110 -58.96 -85.27 0.68
C LYS A 110 -59.21 -84.31 -0.49
N CYS A 111 -59.73 -83.13 -0.21
CA CYS A 111 -60.18 -82.18 -1.24
C CYS A 111 -59.11 -81.12 -1.58
N CYS A 112 -58.15 -80.86 -0.68
CA CYS A 112 -57.12 -79.85 -0.91
C CYS A 112 -55.77 -80.48 -1.29
N SER A 113 -55.04 -79.78 -2.15
CA SER A 113 -53.62 -80.09 -2.43
C SER A 113 -52.74 -79.52 -1.31
N ILE A 114 -51.94 -80.37 -0.67
CA ILE A 114 -51.04 -79.96 0.41
C ILE A 114 -49.70 -79.51 -0.18
N LEU A 115 -49.30 -78.27 0.12
CA LEU A 115 -48.01 -77.70 -0.25
C LEU A 115 -47.15 -77.51 1.00
N TRP A 116 -46.05 -78.25 1.11
CA TRP A 116 -45.12 -78.14 2.23
C TRP A 116 -44.07 -77.06 1.95
N LEU A 117 -44.04 -76.04 2.80
CA LEU A 117 -43.09 -74.92 2.73
C LEU A 117 -42.19 -74.93 3.97
N GLU A 118 -41.27 -75.91 4.04
CA GLU A 118 -40.42 -76.15 5.22
C GLU A 118 -39.25 -75.16 5.36
N GLY A 119 -38.96 -74.37 4.32
CA GLY A 119 -37.89 -73.37 4.35
C GLY A 119 -37.30 -73.09 2.99
N TRP A 120 -36.20 -72.34 2.98
CA TRP A 120 -35.45 -72.02 1.77
C TRP A 120 -34.24 -72.93 1.63
N SER A 121 -33.88 -73.29 0.39
CA SER A 121 -32.67 -74.05 0.14
C SER A 121 -31.43 -73.22 0.49
N GLN A 122 -30.37 -73.87 1.01
CA GLN A 122 -29.09 -73.20 1.29
C GLN A 122 -28.56 -72.43 0.09
N HIS A 123 -28.74 -72.97 -1.12
CA HIS A 123 -28.38 -72.27 -2.36
C HIS A 123 -29.14 -70.94 -2.48
N SER A 124 -30.46 -70.94 -2.36
CA SER A 124 -31.27 -69.70 -2.44
C SER A 124 -30.87 -68.71 -1.34
N MET A 125 -30.71 -69.19 -0.11
CA MET A 125 -30.32 -68.35 1.03
C MET A 125 -28.92 -67.74 0.88
N SER A 126 -28.00 -68.39 0.17
CA SER A 126 -26.67 -67.83 -0.12
C SER A 126 -26.72 -66.66 -1.11
N GLN A 127 -27.70 -66.66 -2.02
CA GLN A 127 -27.81 -65.64 -3.07
C GLN A 127 -28.50 -64.36 -2.59
N ILE A 128 -29.43 -64.49 -1.64
CA ILE A 128 -30.27 -63.38 -1.15
C ILE A 128 -29.45 -62.23 -0.55
N PRO A 129 -28.44 -62.45 0.32
CA PRO A 129 -27.58 -61.37 0.80
C PRO A 129 -26.91 -60.62 -0.36
N GLY A 130 -26.41 -61.34 -1.36
CA GLY A 130 -25.81 -60.74 -2.56
C GLY A 130 -26.78 -59.86 -3.33
N MET A 131 -28.01 -60.31 -3.54
CA MET A 131 -29.04 -59.53 -4.23
C MET A 131 -29.45 -58.28 -3.43
N MET A 132 -29.66 -58.42 -2.11
CA MET A 132 -30.05 -57.30 -1.25
C MET A 132 -28.95 -56.25 -1.12
N LEU A 133 -27.68 -56.67 -1.08
CA LEU A 133 -26.53 -55.77 -1.00
C LEU A 133 -26.30 -55.05 -2.33
N LYS A 134 -26.39 -55.76 -3.47
CA LYS A 134 -26.27 -55.14 -4.81
C LYS A 134 -27.37 -54.11 -5.08
N MET A 135 -28.61 -54.36 -4.66
CA MET A 135 -29.68 -53.36 -4.76
C MET A 135 -29.39 -52.07 -3.98
N ASN A 136 -28.53 -52.15 -2.96
CA ASN A 136 -28.18 -51.02 -2.11
C ASN A 136 -26.83 -50.37 -2.51
N GLU A 137 -26.09 -51.00 -3.42
CA GLU A 137 -24.83 -50.54 -4.01
C GLU A 137 -25.05 -49.98 -5.42
N GLU A 138 -25.88 -48.94 -5.55
CA GLU A 138 -26.02 -48.26 -6.84
C GLU A 138 -24.78 -47.41 -7.23
N ASN A 139 -23.77 -47.21 -6.35
CA ASN A 139 -22.79 -46.13 -6.59
C ASN A 139 -21.36 -46.27 -6.04
N GLU A 140 -20.82 -47.46 -5.73
CA GLU A 140 -19.40 -47.55 -5.31
C GLU A 140 -18.69 -48.74 -5.96
N TRP A 141 -18.22 -48.55 -7.20
CA TRP A 141 -17.12 -49.33 -7.74
C TRP A 141 -15.79 -48.75 -7.23
N ASP A 142 -14.97 -49.58 -6.60
CA ASP A 142 -13.57 -49.27 -6.31
C ASP A 142 -12.81 -48.97 -7.61
N GLU A 143 -11.69 -48.23 -7.57
CA GLU A 143 -10.82 -47.91 -8.74
C GLU A 143 -10.29 -49.15 -9.50
N LYS A 144 -10.53 -50.35 -8.98
CA LYS A 144 -10.19 -51.66 -9.59
C LYS A 144 -11.41 -52.46 -10.08
N GLY A 145 -12.62 -51.91 -10.05
CA GLY A 145 -13.84 -52.57 -10.54
C GLY A 145 -14.23 -53.84 -9.77
N ARG A 146 -13.70 -54.06 -8.57
CA ARG A 146 -14.05 -55.20 -7.71
C ARG A 146 -15.05 -54.73 -6.67
N SER A 147 -16.23 -55.35 -6.63
CA SER A 147 -17.14 -55.17 -5.50
C SER A 147 -16.43 -55.75 -4.26
N ILE A 148 -16.32 -54.95 -3.19
CA ILE A 148 -15.81 -55.42 -1.88
C ILE A 148 -16.63 -56.61 -1.36
N MET A 149 -17.80 -56.87 -1.96
CA MET A 149 -18.73 -57.94 -1.64
C MET A 149 -18.79 -59.08 -2.69
N ASP A 150 -17.80 -59.22 -3.58
CA ASP A 150 -17.64 -60.43 -4.41
C ASP A 150 -17.16 -61.66 -3.60
N GLY A 151 -16.96 -61.49 -2.30
CA GLY A 151 -16.67 -62.60 -1.40
C GLY A 151 -17.91 -63.46 -1.17
N THR A 152 -18.00 -64.59 -1.87
CA THR A 152 -18.92 -65.69 -1.53
C THR A 152 -18.88 -66.07 -0.05
N ASP A 153 -17.80 -65.74 0.64
CA ASP A 153 -17.57 -66.01 2.06
C ASP A 153 -18.44 -65.14 2.97
N PHE A 154 -18.75 -63.90 2.58
CA PHE A 154 -19.61 -63.01 3.37
C PHE A 154 -21.07 -63.48 3.35
N GLN A 155 -21.54 -63.92 2.18
CA GLN A 155 -22.85 -64.54 2.01
C GLN A 155 -22.97 -65.84 2.83
N LYS A 156 -21.93 -66.67 2.81
CA LYS A 156 -21.85 -67.89 3.63
C LYS A 156 -21.82 -67.60 5.13
N THR A 157 -21.22 -66.48 5.56
CA THR A 157 -21.18 -66.10 6.97
C THR A 157 -22.58 -65.77 7.50
N PHE A 158 -23.42 -65.06 6.74
CA PHE A 158 -24.82 -64.82 7.14
C PHE A 158 -25.60 -66.11 7.30
N LEU A 159 -25.38 -67.07 6.39
CA LEU A 159 -25.94 -68.41 6.49
C LEU A 159 -25.51 -69.11 7.78
N GLN A 160 -24.21 -69.13 8.08
CA GLN A 160 -23.68 -69.74 9.29
C GLN A 160 -24.20 -69.08 10.58
N ILE A 161 -24.37 -67.75 10.59
CA ILE A 161 -24.96 -67.03 11.72
C ILE A 161 -26.44 -67.41 11.88
N HIS A 162 -27.18 -67.50 10.78
CA HIS A 162 -28.58 -67.90 10.83
C HIS A 162 -28.75 -69.35 11.30
N GLU A 163 -27.91 -70.25 10.81
CA GLU A 163 -27.87 -71.66 11.22
C GLU A 163 -27.42 -71.82 12.68
N SER A 164 -26.59 -70.91 13.22
CA SER A 164 -26.18 -70.96 14.63
C SER A 164 -27.23 -70.41 15.59
N CYS A 165 -28.17 -69.57 15.11
CA CYS A 165 -29.29 -69.06 15.90
C CYS A 165 -30.42 -70.08 16.10
N GLN A 166 -30.17 -71.38 15.90
CA GLN A 166 -31.13 -72.45 16.19
C GLN A 166 -31.74 -72.24 17.58
N PHE A 167 -33.07 -72.27 17.66
CA PHE A 167 -33.77 -72.20 18.94
C PHE A 167 -33.38 -73.41 19.78
N GLU A 168 -32.74 -73.18 20.92
CA GLU A 168 -32.26 -74.21 21.86
C GLU A 168 -33.37 -75.19 22.30
N SER A 169 -34.65 -74.80 22.15
CA SER A 169 -35.80 -75.61 22.53
C SER A 169 -36.35 -76.53 21.44
N SER A 170 -35.99 -76.34 20.16
CA SER A 170 -36.61 -77.07 19.03
C SER A 170 -35.63 -77.70 18.04
N GLY A 171 -34.33 -77.35 18.07
CA GLY A 171 -33.31 -77.93 17.18
C GLY A 171 -33.54 -77.65 15.68
N LYS A 172 -34.46 -76.74 15.36
CA LYS A 172 -34.83 -76.36 13.99
C LYS A 172 -34.21 -75.01 13.61
N PRO A 173 -33.88 -74.80 12.32
CA PRO A 173 -33.39 -73.51 11.86
C PRO A 173 -34.45 -72.42 12.05
N PRO A 174 -34.05 -71.16 12.30
CA PRO A 174 -34.99 -70.08 12.48
C PRO A 174 -35.77 -69.78 11.19
N PRO A 175 -36.98 -69.16 11.27
CA PRO A 175 -37.79 -68.86 10.09
C PRO A 175 -37.06 -67.93 9.10
N PRO A 176 -37.25 -68.09 7.77
CA PRO A 176 -36.66 -67.21 6.76
C PRO A 176 -36.95 -65.71 6.96
N ARG A 177 -38.08 -65.37 7.60
CA ARG A 177 -38.41 -63.99 7.97
C ARG A 177 -37.34 -63.36 8.88
N GLN A 178 -36.79 -64.11 9.83
CA GLN A 178 -35.74 -63.61 10.72
C GLN A 178 -34.43 -63.38 9.96
N PHE A 179 -34.10 -64.27 9.02
CA PHE A 179 -32.96 -64.09 8.12
C PHE A 179 -33.09 -62.81 7.28
N LEU A 180 -34.25 -62.58 6.66
CA LEU A 180 -34.52 -61.34 5.94
C LEU A 180 -34.44 -60.11 6.83
N GLN A 181 -34.92 -60.21 8.08
CA GLN A 181 -34.85 -59.11 9.03
C GLN A 181 -33.39 -58.78 9.42
N LEU A 182 -32.55 -59.79 9.62
CA LEU A 182 -31.11 -59.64 9.83
C LEU A 182 -30.48 -58.88 8.66
N LEU A 183 -30.73 -59.33 7.42
CA LEU A 183 -30.19 -58.71 6.22
C LEU A 183 -30.67 -57.26 6.05
N ARG A 184 -31.96 -56.99 6.25
CA ARG A 184 -32.52 -55.63 6.20
C ARG A 184 -31.89 -54.71 7.23
N THR A 185 -31.74 -55.19 8.46
CA THR A 185 -31.15 -54.42 9.55
C THR A 185 -29.68 -54.15 9.28
N PHE A 186 -28.94 -55.15 8.81
CA PHE A 186 -27.55 -55.02 8.39
C PHE A 186 -27.41 -53.97 7.28
N CYS A 187 -28.20 -54.06 6.20
CA CYS A 187 -28.15 -53.11 5.08
C CYS A 187 -28.46 -51.68 5.55
N LYS A 188 -29.45 -51.51 6.44
CA LYS A 188 -29.79 -50.21 7.03
C LYS A 188 -28.61 -49.63 7.82
N ILE A 189 -28.04 -50.40 8.74
CA ILE A 189 -26.90 -49.97 9.57
C ILE A 189 -25.70 -49.64 8.69
N LEU A 190 -25.40 -50.49 7.70
CA LEU A 190 -24.30 -50.27 6.77
C LEU A 190 -24.47 -48.94 6.02
N THR A 191 -25.66 -48.68 5.51
CA THR A 191 -25.98 -47.43 4.80
C THR A 191 -25.82 -46.22 5.71
N ASP A 192 -26.35 -46.27 6.93
CA ASP A 192 -26.26 -45.18 7.89
C ASP A 192 -24.80 -44.93 8.30
N LYS A 193 -24.01 -45.99 8.51
CA LYS A 193 -22.59 -45.88 8.85
C LYS A 193 -21.76 -45.35 7.68
N ARG A 194 -22.00 -45.80 6.45
CA ARG A 194 -21.36 -45.24 5.25
C ARG A 194 -21.65 -43.74 5.14
N LYS A 195 -22.92 -43.32 5.27
CA LYS A 195 -23.31 -41.90 5.27
C LYS A 195 -22.59 -41.09 6.35
N GLN A 196 -22.53 -41.59 7.58
CA GLN A 196 -21.80 -40.94 8.69
C GLN A 196 -20.31 -40.76 8.37
N LEU A 197 -19.67 -41.80 7.81
CA LEU A 197 -18.25 -41.75 7.44
C LEU A 197 -18.00 -40.78 6.28
N CYS A 198 -18.85 -40.78 5.24
CA CYS A 198 -18.75 -39.83 4.14
C CYS A 198 -18.87 -38.38 4.63
N GLN A 199 -19.81 -38.10 5.54
CA GLN A 199 -19.95 -36.77 6.15
C GLN A 199 -18.72 -36.38 6.96
N LEU A 200 -18.17 -37.30 7.76
CA LEU A 200 -16.94 -37.06 8.53
C LEU A 200 -15.75 -36.80 7.60
N GLN A 201 -15.60 -37.59 6.53
CA GLN A 201 -14.55 -37.42 5.54
C GLN A 201 -14.68 -36.07 4.82
N ALA A 202 -15.89 -35.67 4.43
CA ALA A 202 -16.15 -34.37 3.81
C ALA A 202 -15.79 -33.22 4.75
N ARG A 203 -16.16 -33.31 6.04
CA ARG A 203 -15.80 -32.32 7.06
C ARG A 203 -14.28 -32.22 7.25
N LEU A 204 -13.59 -33.36 7.32
CA LEU A 204 -12.14 -33.40 7.45
C LEU A 204 -11.44 -32.83 6.22
N LYS A 205 -11.91 -33.16 5.01
CA LYS A 205 -11.40 -32.59 3.74
C LYS A 205 -11.58 -31.08 3.72
N ALA A 206 -12.75 -30.57 4.11
CA ALA A 206 -13.00 -29.12 4.20
C ALA A 206 -12.08 -28.44 5.23
N GLY A 207 -11.88 -29.07 6.40
CA GLY A 207 -10.95 -28.56 7.42
C GLY A 207 -9.50 -28.52 6.94
N LEU A 208 -9.05 -29.58 6.25
CA LEU A 208 -7.72 -29.63 5.64
C LEU A 208 -7.53 -28.55 4.58
N GLN A 209 -8.53 -28.33 3.72
CA GLN A 209 -8.51 -27.27 2.73
C GLN A 209 -8.38 -25.89 3.38
N LYS A 210 -9.13 -25.62 4.45
CA LYS A 210 -9.03 -24.36 5.21
C LYS A 210 -7.66 -24.16 5.86
N LEU A 211 -7.06 -25.24 6.38
CA LEU A 211 -5.68 -25.19 6.90
C LEU A 211 -4.66 -24.90 5.80
N MET A 212 -4.83 -25.47 4.61
CA MET A 212 -3.97 -25.18 3.46
C MET A 212 -4.12 -23.73 2.98
N GLU A 213 -5.35 -23.20 2.93
CA GLU A 213 -5.63 -21.79 2.62
C GLU A 213 -4.97 -20.85 3.63
N ALA A 214 -5.14 -21.11 4.93
CA ALA A 214 -4.51 -20.33 5.99
C ALA A 214 -2.98 -20.37 5.91
N ARG A 215 -2.39 -21.55 5.66
CA ARG A 215 -0.94 -21.69 5.46
C ARG A 215 -0.45 -20.83 4.29
N ARG A 216 -1.11 -20.91 3.13
CA ARG A 216 -0.75 -20.09 1.95
C ARG A 216 -0.84 -18.60 2.25
N LEU A 217 -1.86 -18.16 2.99
CA LEU A 217 -2.02 -16.77 3.37
C LEU A 217 -0.90 -16.30 4.31
N VAL A 218 -0.55 -17.11 5.30
CA VAL A 218 0.56 -16.82 6.22
C VAL A 218 1.89 -16.75 5.47
N ASP A 219 2.15 -17.67 4.54
CA ASP A 219 3.38 -17.67 3.74
C ASP A 219 3.46 -16.41 2.84
N ALA A 220 2.33 -16.01 2.22
CA ALA A 220 2.26 -14.78 1.43
C ALA A 220 2.46 -13.50 2.28
N LEU A 221 1.86 -13.44 3.48
CA LEU A 221 2.07 -12.32 4.41
C LEU A 221 3.52 -12.25 4.89
N LYS A 222 4.15 -13.39 5.19
CA LYS A 222 5.58 -13.43 5.56
C LYS A 222 6.48 -12.91 4.45
N SER A 223 6.24 -13.33 3.20
CA SER A 223 6.99 -12.82 2.04
C SER A 223 6.83 -11.31 1.90
N ARG A 224 5.58 -10.81 1.92
CA ARG A 224 5.32 -9.37 1.82
C ARG A 224 5.95 -8.56 2.96
N ALA A 225 5.93 -9.10 4.18
CA ALA A 225 6.55 -8.45 5.33
C ALA A 225 8.09 -8.40 5.18
N ALA A 226 8.71 -9.45 4.63
CA ALA A 226 10.14 -9.46 4.32
C ALA A 226 10.48 -8.40 3.26
N ASP A 227 9.74 -8.36 2.14
CA ASP A 227 9.95 -7.37 1.07
C ASP A 227 9.77 -5.93 1.58
N GLN A 228 8.73 -5.69 2.39
CA GLN A 228 8.50 -4.37 3.00
C GLN A 228 9.59 -4.01 4.01
N SER A 229 10.08 -4.97 4.80
CA SER A 229 11.18 -4.74 5.76
C SER A 229 12.48 -4.38 5.04
N GLU A 230 12.79 -5.05 3.92
CA GLU A 230 13.97 -4.73 3.12
C GLU A 230 13.85 -3.36 2.45
N LEU A 231 12.68 -3.04 1.90
CA LEU A 231 12.40 -1.72 1.32
C LEU A 231 12.50 -0.61 2.38
N LEU A 232 11.96 -0.84 3.58
CA LEU A 232 12.08 0.08 4.71
C LEU A 232 13.53 0.27 5.11
N ALA A 233 14.32 -0.79 5.23
CA ALA A 233 15.74 -0.69 5.55
C ALA A 233 16.51 0.11 4.49
N LYS A 234 16.21 -0.08 3.21
CA LYS A 234 16.81 0.69 2.12
C LYS A 234 16.41 2.18 2.19
N LYS A 235 15.12 2.47 2.40
CA LYS A 235 14.61 3.85 2.51
C LYS A 235 15.11 4.56 3.76
N GLN A 236 15.21 3.85 4.88
CA GLN A 236 15.81 4.36 6.11
C GLN A 236 17.28 4.67 5.89
N GLY A 237 18.04 3.78 5.24
CA GLY A 237 19.45 4.04 4.90
C GLY A 237 19.64 5.23 3.94
N GLU A 238 18.77 5.39 2.95
CA GLU A 238 18.75 6.56 2.06
C GLU A 238 18.46 7.86 2.86
N ALA A 239 17.47 7.83 3.77
CA ALA A 239 17.12 8.97 4.62
C ALA A 239 18.23 9.32 5.63
N ASP A 240 18.83 8.33 6.28
CA ASP A 240 19.93 8.52 7.23
C ASP A 240 21.16 9.12 6.53
N SER A 241 21.46 8.67 5.32
CA SER A 241 22.53 9.23 4.47
C SER A 241 22.24 10.68 4.08
N ALA A 242 21.01 10.99 3.68
CA ALA A 242 20.59 12.36 3.38
C ALA A 242 20.69 13.27 4.63
N LEU A 243 20.27 12.80 5.80
CA LEU A 243 20.38 13.53 7.07
C LEU A 243 21.84 13.77 7.47
N GLN A 244 22.73 12.80 7.27
CA GLN A 244 24.17 13.02 7.46
C GLN A 244 24.71 14.09 6.51
N GLY A 245 24.34 14.03 5.22
CA GLY A 245 24.70 15.03 4.22
C GLY A 245 24.24 16.44 4.61
N ILE A 246 22.99 16.58 5.08
CA ILE A 246 22.44 17.85 5.58
C ILE A 246 23.20 18.31 6.83
N THR A 247 23.53 17.41 7.76
CA THR A 247 24.24 17.76 9.01
C THR A 247 25.64 18.29 8.71
N MET A 248 26.38 17.62 7.82
CA MET A 248 27.71 18.09 7.40
C MET A 248 27.63 19.42 6.65
N ALA A 249 26.66 19.59 5.74
CA ALA A 249 26.44 20.85 5.05
C ALA A 249 26.08 21.97 6.03
N MET A 250 25.24 21.71 7.02
CA MET A 250 24.81 22.69 8.03
C MET A 250 25.95 23.10 8.97
N GLN A 251 26.83 22.16 9.34
CA GLN A 251 28.06 22.50 10.08
C GLN A 251 28.98 23.40 9.25
N ASN A 252 29.21 23.08 7.97
CA ASN A 252 30.03 23.91 7.09
C ASN A 252 29.43 25.32 6.90
N VAL A 253 28.11 25.42 6.72
CA VAL A 253 27.41 26.72 6.63
C VAL A 253 27.57 27.52 7.92
N SER A 254 27.52 26.89 9.10
CA SER A 254 27.72 27.59 10.37
C SER A 254 29.11 28.20 10.47
N VAL A 255 30.16 27.44 10.11
CA VAL A 255 31.55 27.93 10.11
C VAL A 255 31.72 29.09 9.14
N GLN A 256 31.21 28.96 7.91
CA GLN A 256 31.29 30.03 6.91
C GLN A 256 30.47 31.27 7.31
N LYS A 257 29.32 31.11 8.00
CA LYS A 257 28.53 32.22 8.56
C LYS A 257 29.31 32.98 9.63
N ASP A 258 29.97 32.28 10.54
CA ASP A 258 30.78 32.90 11.59
C ASP A 258 31.99 33.66 11.01
N GLU A 259 32.69 33.07 10.03
CA GLU A 259 33.77 33.74 9.30
C GLU A 259 33.28 35.00 8.59
N MET A 260 32.11 34.95 7.96
CA MET A 260 31.48 36.07 7.27
C MET A 260 31.09 37.20 8.23
N VAL A 261 30.58 36.88 9.43
CA VAL A 261 30.28 37.88 10.47
C VAL A 261 31.55 38.58 10.92
N GLN A 262 32.63 37.82 11.20
CA GLN A 262 33.92 38.40 11.58
C GLN A 262 34.53 39.26 10.46
N LEU A 263 34.36 38.85 9.20
CA LEU A 263 34.83 39.62 8.04
C LEU A 263 34.07 40.94 7.90
N LYS A 264 32.73 40.92 8.03
CA LYS A 264 31.88 42.13 8.00
C LYS A 264 32.25 43.12 9.10
N GLN A 265 32.58 42.63 10.30
CA GLN A 265 32.98 43.49 11.41
C GLN A 265 34.32 44.19 11.14
N ARG A 266 35.33 43.44 10.66
CA ARG A 266 36.62 44.03 10.25
C ARG A 266 36.48 45.08 9.14
N MET A 267 35.62 44.81 8.15
CA MET A 267 35.35 45.77 7.08
C MET A 267 34.70 47.06 7.59
N ALA A 268 33.79 46.96 8.58
CA ALA A 268 33.16 48.13 9.17
C ALA A 268 34.19 49.00 9.93
N GLU A 269 35.09 48.37 10.68
CA GLU A 269 36.19 49.05 11.38
C GLU A 269 37.15 49.74 10.40
N GLU A 270 37.56 49.05 9.32
CA GLU A 270 38.42 49.62 8.27
C GLU A 270 37.73 50.77 7.52
N ALA A 271 36.44 50.65 7.20
CA ALA A 271 35.66 51.70 6.54
C ALA A 271 35.52 52.95 7.41
N GLU A 272 35.30 52.78 8.72
CA GLU A 272 35.25 53.89 9.66
C GLU A 272 36.61 54.59 9.76
N LEU A 273 37.70 53.82 9.80
CA LEU A 273 39.06 54.37 9.83
C LEU A 273 39.37 55.17 8.55
N ILE A 274 39.01 54.66 7.37
CA ILE A 274 39.15 55.38 6.09
C ILE A 274 38.36 56.69 6.12
N THR A 275 37.14 56.68 6.65
CA THR A 275 36.28 57.87 6.74
C THR A 275 36.89 58.92 7.67
N ARG A 276 37.39 58.51 8.83
CA ARG A 276 38.09 59.41 9.77
C ARG A 276 39.35 60.03 9.14
N ARG A 277 40.15 59.22 8.44
CA ARG A 277 41.38 59.70 7.77
C ARG A 277 41.09 60.63 6.60
N LYS A 278 40.06 60.32 5.80
CA LYS A 278 39.56 61.21 4.73
C LYS A 278 39.16 62.58 5.29
N HIS A 279 38.44 62.59 6.42
CA HIS A 279 38.06 63.84 7.07
C HIS A 279 39.27 64.65 7.56
N ALA A 280 40.30 63.99 8.13
CA ALA A 280 41.54 64.66 8.54
C ALA A 280 42.30 65.28 7.34
N ILE A 281 42.33 64.60 6.20
CA ILE A 281 42.95 65.12 4.97
C ILE A 281 42.16 66.32 4.43
N GLU A 282 40.83 66.25 4.40
CA GLU A 282 39.96 67.36 3.95
C GLU A 282 40.10 68.60 4.85
N GLN A 283 40.23 68.43 6.17
CA GLN A 283 40.46 69.53 7.10
C GLN A 283 41.78 70.27 6.80
N GLU A 284 42.87 69.54 6.59
CA GLU A 284 44.18 70.14 6.32
C GLU A 284 44.24 70.83 4.94
N LEU A 285 43.45 70.36 3.97
CA LEU A 285 43.30 71.00 2.66
C LEU A 285 42.44 72.27 2.73
N THR A 286 41.42 72.30 3.60
CA THR A 286 40.44 73.38 3.68
C THR A 286 41.07 74.74 3.99
N ASP A 287 42.12 74.78 4.81
CA ASP A 287 42.75 76.03 5.23
C ASP A 287 43.59 76.69 4.12
N VAL A 288 44.21 75.89 3.25
CA VAL A 288 45.21 76.38 2.28
C VAL A 288 44.69 76.41 0.85
N GLN A 289 43.77 75.52 0.49
CA GLN A 289 43.13 75.52 -0.82
C GLN A 289 42.50 76.86 -1.24
N PRO A 290 41.75 77.59 -0.39
CA PRO A 290 41.17 78.88 -0.79
C PRO A 290 42.25 79.96 -1.01
N LEU A 291 43.38 79.90 -0.30
CA LEU A 291 44.50 80.83 -0.47
C LEU A 291 45.18 80.62 -1.83
N VAL A 292 45.40 79.36 -2.22
CA VAL A 292 45.98 79.00 -3.52
C VAL A 292 45.04 79.36 -4.67
N GLU A 293 43.75 79.04 -4.55
CA GLU A 293 42.75 79.37 -5.57
C GLU A 293 42.56 80.88 -5.71
N ALA A 294 42.59 81.63 -4.61
CA ALA A 294 42.56 83.10 -4.65
C ALA A 294 43.80 83.67 -5.34
N ALA A 295 44.99 83.15 -5.04
CA ALA A 295 46.24 83.59 -5.66
C ALA A 295 46.32 83.22 -7.16
N ARG A 296 45.90 82.01 -7.54
CA ARG A 296 45.78 81.59 -8.96
C ARG A 296 44.80 82.47 -9.73
N ARG A 297 43.62 82.77 -9.17
CA ARG A 297 42.65 83.69 -9.78
C ARG A 297 43.22 85.10 -9.94
N ALA A 298 43.95 85.60 -8.94
CA ALA A 298 44.60 86.91 -9.00
C ALA A 298 45.65 86.97 -10.11
N VAL A 299 46.50 85.94 -10.26
CA VAL A 299 47.48 85.85 -11.36
C VAL A 299 46.79 85.70 -12.72
N GLY A 300 45.72 84.91 -12.79
CA GLY A 300 44.86 84.79 -13.96
C GLY A 300 44.10 86.07 -14.31
N SER A 301 44.10 87.11 -13.46
CA SER A 301 43.48 88.41 -13.77
C SER A 301 44.49 89.47 -14.22
N ILE A 302 45.78 89.14 -14.28
CA ILE A 302 46.83 90.06 -14.74
C ILE A 302 46.62 90.40 -16.22
N LYS A 303 46.61 91.70 -16.49
CA LYS A 303 46.53 92.30 -17.82
C LYS A 303 47.88 92.15 -18.56
N PRO A 304 47.90 91.72 -19.84
CA PRO A 304 49.15 91.53 -20.59
C PRO A 304 49.94 92.83 -20.76
N GLU A 305 49.27 93.98 -20.73
CA GLU A 305 49.90 95.31 -20.80
C GLU A 305 50.83 95.55 -19.59
N SER A 306 50.38 95.19 -18.38
CA SER A 306 51.16 95.36 -17.14
C SER A 306 52.40 94.45 -17.08
N LEU A 307 52.38 93.29 -17.75
CA LEU A 307 53.57 92.45 -17.90
C LEU A 307 54.54 93.00 -18.97
N SER A 308 54.01 93.61 -20.04
CA SER A 308 54.82 94.30 -21.05
C SER A 308 55.49 95.56 -20.50
N GLU A 309 54.85 96.27 -19.56
CA GLU A 309 55.43 97.41 -18.84
C GLU A 309 56.69 97.00 -18.07
N ILE A 310 56.62 95.93 -17.27
CA ILE A 310 57.78 95.39 -16.53
C ILE A 310 58.92 95.00 -17.49
N ARG A 311 58.59 94.41 -18.65
CA ARG A 311 59.57 94.00 -19.67
C ARG A 311 60.29 95.19 -20.31
N SER A 312 59.61 96.32 -20.46
CA SER A 312 60.15 97.52 -21.12
C SER A 312 61.18 98.29 -20.27
N LEU A 313 61.31 97.97 -18.98
CA LEU A 313 62.26 98.61 -18.08
C LEU A 313 63.73 98.33 -18.44
N ARG A 314 64.56 99.38 -18.39
CA ARG A 314 66.01 99.29 -18.63
C ARG A 314 66.70 98.49 -17.51
N MET A 315 66.27 98.69 -16.26
CA MET A 315 66.75 97.98 -15.07
C MET A 315 65.56 97.69 -14.14
N PRO A 316 65.44 96.49 -13.53
CA PRO A 316 64.33 96.18 -12.64
C PRO A 316 64.54 96.87 -11.28
N PRO A 317 63.49 97.49 -10.70
CA PRO A 317 63.46 97.80 -9.27
C PRO A 317 63.65 96.53 -8.44
N ASP A 318 64.32 96.65 -7.29
CA ASP A 318 64.67 95.48 -6.44
C ASP A 318 63.44 94.64 -6.06
N VAL A 319 62.31 95.29 -5.76
CA VAL A 319 61.02 94.63 -5.45
C VAL A 319 60.54 93.70 -6.57
N ILE A 320 60.67 94.14 -7.83
CA ILE A 320 60.22 93.35 -8.99
C ILE A 320 61.20 92.22 -9.26
N ARG A 321 62.49 92.47 -9.11
CA ARG A 321 63.55 91.46 -9.26
C ARG A 321 63.33 90.31 -8.28
N ASP A 322 63.09 90.61 -7.01
CA ASP A 322 62.89 89.62 -5.95
C ASP A 322 61.66 88.73 -6.21
N ILE A 323 60.52 89.35 -6.58
CA ILE A 323 59.28 88.61 -6.85
C ILE A 323 59.44 87.71 -8.07
N LEU A 324 60.05 88.21 -9.16
CA LEU A 324 60.31 87.42 -10.36
C LEU A 324 61.31 86.31 -10.10
N GLU A 325 62.30 86.53 -9.24
CA GLU A 325 63.24 85.50 -8.80
C GLU A 325 62.52 84.37 -8.04
N GLY A 326 61.58 84.72 -7.15
CA GLY A 326 60.72 83.74 -6.47
C GLY A 326 59.86 82.92 -7.44
N VAL A 327 59.27 83.56 -8.45
CA VAL A 327 58.47 82.88 -9.48
C VAL A 327 59.32 81.94 -10.35
N LEU A 328 60.48 82.41 -10.81
CA LEU A 328 61.40 81.63 -11.64
C LEU A 328 61.93 80.39 -10.91
N ARG A 329 62.35 80.57 -9.65
CA ARG A 329 62.84 79.46 -8.81
C ARG A 329 61.77 78.40 -8.62
N LEU A 330 60.51 78.80 -8.31
CA LEU A 330 59.39 77.85 -8.20
C LEU A 330 59.10 77.11 -9.51
N MET A 331 59.35 77.74 -10.66
CA MET A 331 59.20 77.12 -11.98
C MET A 331 60.44 76.36 -12.47
N GLY A 332 61.45 76.17 -11.61
CA GLY A 332 62.65 75.39 -11.91
C GLY A 332 63.70 76.10 -12.77
N ILE A 333 63.60 77.43 -12.93
CA ILE A 333 64.58 78.25 -13.66
C ILE A 333 65.49 78.94 -12.63
N PHE A 334 66.74 78.49 -12.55
CA PHE A 334 67.72 78.98 -11.57
C PHE A 334 68.54 80.18 -12.05
N ASP A 335 68.44 80.55 -13.33
CA ASP A 335 69.09 81.74 -13.86
C ASP A 335 68.30 83.01 -13.46
N THR A 336 68.83 83.74 -12.48
CA THR A 336 68.25 84.96 -11.89
C THR A 336 68.74 86.24 -12.58
N SER A 337 69.41 86.12 -13.74
CA SER A 337 69.78 87.27 -14.54
C SER A 337 68.55 88.01 -15.09
N TRP A 338 68.66 89.33 -15.23
CA TRP A 338 67.56 90.14 -15.80
C TRP A 338 67.19 89.72 -17.23
N VAL A 339 68.15 89.16 -17.97
CA VAL A 339 67.94 88.61 -19.32
C VAL A 339 67.05 87.37 -19.26
N SER A 340 67.29 86.46 -18.31
CA SER A 340 66.45 85.27 -18.07
C SER A 340 65.04 85.66 -17.61
N MET A 341 64.90 86.61 -16.68
CA MET A 341 63.59 87.16 -16.27
C MET A 341 62.80 87.75 -17.44
N LYS A 342 63.46 88.52 -18.32
CA LYS A 342 62.84 89.05 -19.54
C LYS A 342 62.43 87.95 -20.52
N SER A 343 63.30 86.96 -20.72
CA SER A 343 63.04 85.81 -21.60
C SER A 343 61.83 85.01 -21.10
N PHE A 344 61.76 84.77 -19.79
CA PHE A 344 60.63 84.11 -19.15
C PHE A 344 59.33 84.89 -19.36
N LEU A 345 59.30 86.19 -19.05
CA LEU A 345 58.11 87.04 -19.29
C LEU A 345 57.74 87.20 -20.77
N ALA A 346 58.66 86.93 -21.70
CA ALA A 346 58.43 87.01 -23.15
C ALA A 346 57.85 85.72 -23.76
N LYS A 347 57.85 84.59 -23.04
CA LYS A 347 57.25 83.35 -23.52
C LYS A 347 55.73 83.54 -23.70
N ARG A 348 55.18 82.99 -24.79
CA ARG A 348 53.71 82.92 -24.96
C ARG A 348 53.19 81.87 -23.98
N GLY A 349 52.18 82.22 -23.17
CA GLY A 349 51.54 81.29 -22.22
C GLY A 349 52.02 81.36 -20.77
N VAL A 350 52.92 82.27 -20.40
CA VAL A 350 53.48 82.38 -19.02
C VAL A 350 52.40 82.48 -17.94
N ARG A 351 51.29 83.17 -18.23
CA ARG A 351 50.16 83.28 -17.29
C ARG A 351 49.49 81.92 -17.08
N GLU A 352 49.28 81.17 -18.15
CA GLU A 352 48.67 79.83 -18.09
C GLU A 352 49.59 78.90 -17.30
N ASP A 353 50.89 78.89 -17.63
CA ASP A 353 51.90 78.09 -16.93
C ASP A 353 51.92 78.34 -15.41
N ILE A 354 51.82 79.61 -14.98
CA ILE A 354 51.77 79.97 -13.56
C ILE A 354 50.43 79.56 -12.91
N THR A 355 49.32 79.63 -13.64
CA THR A 355 47.99 79.24 -13.12
C THR A 355 47.78 77.73 -13.06
N THR A 356 48.33 76.95 -14.01
CA THR A 356 48.21 75.49 -14.07
C THR A 356 49.32 74.76 -13.34
N PHE A 357 50.30 75.49 -12.80
CA PHE A 357 51.42 74.91 -12.06
C PHE A 357 50.92 74.01 -10.92
N ASP A 358 51.42 72.78 -10.87
CA ASP A 358 51.12 71.84 -9.80
C ASP A 358 52.16 71.97 -8.68
N ALA A 359 51.70 72.25 -7.46
CA ALA A 359 52.58 72.38 -6.31
C ALA A 359 53.14 71.02 -5.83
N ARG A 360 52.58 69.89 -6.30
CA ARG A 360 53.12 68.54 -6.06
C ARG A 360 54.48 68.32 -6.74
N CYS A 361 54.81 69.13 -7.75
CA CYS A 361 56.05 69.02 -8.51
C CYS A 361 57.23 69.81 -7.90
N ILE A 362 57.05 70.51 -6.77
CA ILE A 362 58.11 71.32 -6.14
C ILE A 362 59.00 70.41 -5.28
N PRO A 363 60.30 70.27 -5.61
CA PRO A 363 61.24 69.57 -4.75
C PRO A 363 61.50 70.38 -3.46
N PRO A 364 61.76 69.72 -2.32
CA PRO A 364 61.99 70.38 -1.03
C PRO A 364 63.17 71.38 -1.07
N GLY A 365 64.18 71.13 -1.91
CA GLY A 365 65.31 72.05 -2.12
C GLY A 365 64.94 73.37 -2.80
N ILE A 366 63.99 73.36 -3.73
CA ILE A 366 63.50 74.59 -4.39
C ILE A 366 62.65 75.39 -3.41
N ARG A 367 61.80 74.72 -2.63
CA ARG A 367 60.96 75.35 -1.60
C ARG A 367 61.82 76.07 -0.55
N ALA A 368 62.83 75.40 0.01
CA ALA A 368 63.75 76.00 0.99
C ALA A 368 64.49 77.22 0.42
N SER A 369 64.86 77.16 -0.86
CA SER A 369 65.52 78.27 -1.55
C SER A 369 64.62 79.50 -1.73
N VAL A 370 63.35 79.28 -2.05
CA VAL A 370 62.35 80.36 -2.19
C VAL A 370 61.93 80.91 -0.84
N GLU A 371 61.88 80.09 0.21
CA GLU A 371 61.65 80.55 1.58
C GLU A 371 62.77 81.46 2.11
N GLU A 372 64.02 81.11 1.84
CA GLU A 372 65.16 81.94 2.23
C GLU A 372 65.08 83.31 1.53
N LEU A 373 64.64 83.32 0.28
CA LEU A 373 64.39 84.53 -0.48
C LEU A 373 63.21 85.35 0.08
N LEU A 374 62.12 84.69 0.48
CA LEU A 374 60.99 85.33 1.17
C LEU A 374 61.38 85.90 2.55
N LYS A 375 62.32 85.28 3.26
CA LYS A 375 62.83 85.75 4.56
C LYS A 375 63.81 86.92 4.42
N THR A 376 64.72 86.84 3.46
CA THR A 376 65.74 87.87 3.21
C THR A 376 65.08 89.15 2.66
N ASN A 377 64.12 89.01 1.74
CA ASN A 377 63.51 90.13 1.03
C ASN A 377 62.04 90.37 1.44
N ARG A 378 61.72 90.22 2.74
CA ARG A 378 60.34 90.38 3.28
C ARG A 378 59.65 91.67 2.83
N TYR A 379 60.40 92.76 2.70
CA TYR A 379 59.85 94.06 2.30
C TYR A 379 59.31 94.06 0.86
N SER A 380 59.93 93.27 -0.04
CA SER A 380 59.55 93.14 -1.45
C SER A 380 58.28 92.32 -1.66
N PHE A 381 57.99 91.36 -0.77
CA PHE A 381 56.83 90.46 -0.88
C PHE A 381 55.59 90.93 -0.09
N ASP A 382 55.63 92.12 0.50
CA ASP A 382 54.44 92.73 1.11
C ASP A 382 53.46 93.22 0.02
N PRO A 383 52.17 92.85 0.05
CA PRO A 383 51.20 93.18 -1.00
C PRO A 383 51.10 94.69 -1.32
N LYS A 384 51.33 95.56 -0.32
CA LYS A 384 51.27 97.03 -0.52
C LYS A 384 52.49 97.54 -1.27
N ASN A 385 53.68 97.04 -0.95
CA ASN A 385 54.93 97.42 -1.61
C ASN A 385 55.03 96.85 -3.03
N ALA A 386 54.64 95.57 -3.20
CA ALA A 386 54.57 94.94 -4.51
C ALA A 386 53.62 95.70 -5.45
N ARG A 387 52.45 96.14 -4.96
CA ARG A 387 51.48 96.94 -5.74
C ARG A 387 52.00 98.33 -6.11
N ARG A 388 52.81 98.96 -5.25
CA ARG A 388 53.48 100.23 -5.54
C ARG A 388 54.53 100.10 -6.64
N ALA A 389 55.23 98.97 -6.70
CA ALA A 389 56.23 98.71 -7.73
C ALA A 389 55.58 98.37 -9.08
N SER A 390 54.54 97.54 -9.10
CA SER A 390 53.73 97.27 -10.29
C SER A 390 52.38 96.64 -9.93
N THR A 391 51.35 96.94 -10.72
CA THR A 391 50.03 96.29 -10.62
C THR A 391 50.12 94.78 -10.81
N ALA A 392 51.05 94.29 -11.63
CA ALA A 392 51.27 92.86 -11.88
C ALA A 392 52.15 92.17 -10.83
N ALA A 393 52.92 92.93 -10.04
CA ALA A 393 53.83 92.36 -9.04
C ALA A 393 53.10 91.86 -7.78
N ALA A 394 52.01 92.50 -7.36
CA ALA A 394 51.27 92.10 -6.16
C ALA A 394 50.60 90.70 -6.27
N PRO A 395 49.91 90.36 -7.38
CA PRO A 395 49.35 89.02 -7.56
C PRO A 395 50.43 87.92 -7.64
N LEU A 396 51.57 88.22 -8.26
CA LEU A 396 52.70 87.28 -8.35
C LEU A 396 53.34 87.02 -6.97
N ALA A 397 53.49 88.05 -6.13
CA ALA A 397 53.99 87.88 -4.77
C ALA A 397 53.05 87.01 -3.90
N ALA A 398 51.73 87.23 -4.00
CA ALA A 398 50.73 86.42 -3.31
C ALA A 398 50.73 84.96 -3.79
N TRP A 399 50.96 84.72 -5.09
CA TRP A 399 51.07 83.37 -5.65
C TRP A 399 52.30 82.63 -5.15
N VAL A 400 53.47 83.27 -5.11
CA VAL A 400 54.70 82.66 -4.57
C VAL A 400 54.48 82.23 -3.11
N GLN A 401 53.85 83.09 -2.29
CA GLN A 401 53.55 82.78 -0.88
C GLN A 401 52.54 81.63 -0.73
N ALA A 402 51.44 81.65 -1.48
CA ALA A 402 50.40 80.63 -1.40
C ALA A 402 50.88 79.24 -1.89
N ILE A 403 51.71 79.20 -2.94
CA ILE A 403 52.26 77.95 -3.48
C ILE A 403 53.27 77.32 -2.51
N VAL A 404 54.10 78.12 -1.83
CA VAL A 404 55.02 77.61 -0.79
C VAL A 404 54.24 77.05 0.41
N GLN A 405 53.18 77.73 0.86
CA GLN A 405 52.32 77.24 1.94
C GLN A 405 51.59 75.94 1.57
N TYR A 406 51.10 75.83 0.34
CA TYR A 406 50.44 74.63 -0.16
C TYR A 406 51.39 73.44 -0.32
N SER A 407 52.64 73.68 -0.72
CA SER A 407 53.69 72.65 -0.78
C SER A 407 54.00 72.04 0.59
N HIS A 408 54.01 72.83 1.67
CA HIS A 408 54.15 72.30 3.05
C HIS A 408 52.98 71.43 3.47
N VAL A 409 51.77 71.85 3.14
CA VAL A 409 50.56 71.08 3.44
C VAL A 409 50.53 69.78 2.65
N LEU A 410 50.93 69.77 1.38
CA LEU A 410 51.05 68.57 0.56
C LEU A 410 52.06 67.56 1.14
N GLU A 411 53.23 67.99 1.61
CA GLU A 411 54.21 67.09 2.25
C GLU A 411 53.65 66.44 3.54
N ARG A 412 52.87 67.19 4.33
CA ARG A 412 52.23 66.67 5.54
C ARG A 412 51.08 65.70 5.23
N ILE A 413 50.38 65.90 4.13
CA ILE A 413 49.23 65.07 3.70
C ILE A 413 49.69 63.81 2.94
N GLN A 414 50.84 63.83 2.27
CA GLN A 414 51.37 62.71 1.48
C GLN A 414 51.39 61.35 2.22
N PRO A 415 51.87 61.22 3.48
CA PRO A 415 51.80 59.95 4.20
C PRO A 415 50.36 59.51 4.50
N LEU A 416 49.44 60.46 4.73
CA LEU A 416 48.04 60.18 5.01
C LEU A 416 47.30 59.70 3.74
N GLU A 417 47.60 60.29 2.58
CA GLU A 417 47.08 59.84 1.27
C GLU A 417 47.55 58.41 0.95
N GLN A 418 48.82 58.08 1.22
CA GLN A 418 49.36 56.73 1.00
C GLN A 418 48.73 55.68 1.93
N GLU A 419 48.59 56.01 3.22
CA GLU A 419 47.93 55.14 4.19
C GLU A 419 46.45 54.92 3.81
N GLN A 420 45.74 55.97 3.39
CA GLN A 420 44.36 55.87 2.92
C GLN A 420 44.23 54.99 1.67
N ALA A 421 45.13 55.13 0.69
CA ALA A 421 45.12 54.31 -0.52
C ALA A 421 45.36 52.82 -0.20
N GLN A 422 46.28 52.53 0.73
CA GLN A 422 46.54 51.16 1.18
C GLN A 422 45.32 50.56 1.89
N LEU A 423 44.65 51.33 2.74
CA LEU A 423 43.44 50.88 3.44
C LEU A 423 42.27 50.64 2.46
N GLN A 424 42.10 51.51 1.46
CA GLN A 424 41.09 51.31 0.41
C GLN A 424 41.36 50.04 -0.41
N TYR A 425 42.63 49.75 -0.73
CA TYR A 425 43.02 48.52 -1.41
C TYR A 425 42.70 47.27 -0.57
N ASN A 426 43.03 47.30 0.73
CA ASN A 426 42.72 46.21 1.65
C ASN A 426 41.20 45.97 1.77
N LEU A 427 40.40 47.05 1.82
CA LEU A 427 38.95 46.95 1.88
C LEU A 427 38.35 46.35 0.61
N GLN A 428 38.85 46.72 -0.58
CA GLN A 428 38.42 46.12 -1.85
C GLN A 428 38.74 44.61 -1.93
N GLN A 429 39.94 44.21 -1.48
CA GLN A 429 40.32 42.79 -1.42
C GLN A 429 39.43 42.00 -0.45
N THR A 430 39.09 42.61 0.68
CA THR A 430 38.21 42.00 1.69
C THR A 430 36.76 41.91 1.21
N ASP A 431 36.27 42.90 0.46
CA ASP A 431 34.95 42.88 -0.19
C ASP A 431 34.85 41.81 -1.29
N GLY A 432 35.93 41.61 -2.07
CA GLY A 432 36.03 40.50 -3.01
C GLY A 432 35.94 39.12 -2.34
N LYS A 433 36.60 38.94 -1.18
CA LYS A 433 36.49 37.70 -0.39
C LYS A 433 35.09 37.49 0.19
N LYS A 434 34.46 38.57 0.67
CA LYS A 434 33.10 38.54 1.20
C LYS A 434 32.08 38.12 0.13
N THR A 435 32.14 38.72 -1.06
CA THR A 435 31.22 38.39 -2.16
C THR A 435 31.39 36.94 -2.64
N GLY A 436 32.62 36.43 -2.67
CA GLY A 436 32.89 35.00 -2.91
C GLY A 436 32.23 34.10 -1.86
N LEU A 437 32.45 34.38 -0.57
CA LEU A 437 31.84 33.63 0.54
C LEU A 437 30.31 33.72 0.52
N GLU A 438 29.72 34.89 0.22
CA GLU A 438 28.27 35.08 0.09
C GLU A 438 27.68 34.23 -1.06
N GLY A 439 28.39 34.10 -2.17
CA GLY A 439 28.00 33.24 -3.28
C GLY A 439 28.03 31.75 -2.94
N GLU A 440 29.09 31.31 -2.26
CA GLU A 440 29.22 29.93 -1.78
C GLU A 440 28.11 29.59 -0.77
N LEU A 441 27.86 30.48 0.20
CA LEU A 441 26.84 30.29 1.22
C LEU A 441 25.44 30.12 0.62
N ASN A 442 25.06 30.96 -0.34
CA ASN A 442 23.77 30.88 -1.02
C ASN A 442 23.63 29.57 -1.82
N SER A 443 24.70 29.12 -2.47
CA SER A 443 24.73 27.84 -3.19
C SER A 443 24.54 26.65 -2.26
N VAL A 444 25.17 26.67 -1.08
CA VAL A 444 25.02 25.62 -0.08
C VAL A 444 23.64 25.66 0.57
N ASP A 445 23.10 26.85 0.92
CA ASP A 445 21.75 26.99 1.48
C ASP A 445 20.68 26.49 0.48
N GLN A 446 20.87 26.72 -0.83
CA GLN A 446 19.98 26.20 -1.88
C GLN A 446 20.05 24.68 -2.01
N LYS A 447 21.26 24.08 -1.96
CA LYS A 447 21.43 22.62 -1.91
C LYS A 447 20.83 21.99 -0.66
N VAL A 448 20.94 22.64 0.49
CA VAL A 448 20.33 22.17 1.74
C VAL A 448 18.81 22.24 1.66
N ALA A 449 18.24 23.26 1.01
CA ALA A 449 16.79 23.34 0.78
C ALA A 449 16.29 22.21 -0.13
N GLU A 450 16.98 21.94 -1.25
CA GLU A 450 16.64 20.82 -2.16
C GLU A 450 16.73 19.45 -1.46
N LEU A 451 17.72 19.26 -0.58
CA LEU A 451 17.88 18.03 0.20
C LEU A 451 16.83 17.87 1.31
N LYS A 452 16.18 18.95 1.76
CA LYS A 452 15.10 18.90 2.77
C LYS A 452 13.72 18.59 2.17
N GLU A 453 13.49 18.91 0.90
CA GLU A 453 12.23 18.60 0.21
C GLU A 453 12.16 17.17 -0.34
N ARG A 454 13.32 16.56 -0.60
CA ARG A 454 13.44 15.13 -0.94
C ARG A 454 13.35 14.25 0.29
#